data_AF-A0A363T4T4-F1
#
_entry.id   AF-A0A363T4T4-F1
#
_cell.length_a   1.000
_cell.length_b   1.000
_cell.length_c   1.000
_cell.angle_alpha   90.00
_cell.angle_beta   90.00
_cell.angle_gamma   90.00
#
_symmetry.space_group_name_H-M   'P 1'
#
loop_
_entity.id
_entity.type
_entity.pdbx_description
1 polymer ?
#
loop_
_entity_poly.entity_id
_entity_poly.type
_entity_poly.pdbx_seq_one_letter_code
_entity_poly.pdbx_strand_id
1 'polypeptide(L)'
;MGLDNYASRCKDNILLTEADRQAFSDADINLWGGLFSGEDGSFRGEMYDLLLLDVTGVSPLQAWIPPEIVQEMYRALLYCAPATILYMYQQDFVDRDEEYRGPSLEELTTNILELRKFFRVCTERGLGLIGDF
;
A
#
# COMPACT_ATOMS: atom_id res chain seq x y z
N MET A 1 -16.90 -6.65 -3.55
CA MET A 1 -16.36 -5.73 -2.52
C MET A 1 -14.88 -5.84 -2.65
N GLY A 2 -14.32 -5.07 -3.57
CA GLY A 2 -13.03 -5.42 -4.13
C GLY A 2 -11.90 -5.23 -3.13
N LEU A 3 -11.14 -6.30 -3.11
CA LEU A 3 -10.13 -6.61 -2.12
C LEU A 3 -8.78 -6.12 -2.61
N ASP A 4 -8.62 -6.04 -3.93
CA ASP A 4 -7.36 -5.83 -4.59
C ASP A 4 -7.29 -4.45 -5.23
N ASN A 5 -6.10 -3.88 -5.16
CA ASN A 5 -5.71 -2.64 -5.80
C ASN A 5 -4.74 -2.94 -6.92
N TYR A 6 -4.90 -2.24 -8.03
CA TYR A 6 -4.09 -2.42 -9.23
C TYR A 6 -3.45 -1.11 -9.65
N ALA A 7 -2.14 -1.14 -9.88
CA ALA A 7 -1.45 -0.04 -10.53
C ALA A 7 -1.98 0.10 -11.97
N SER A 8 -2.23 1.33 -12.40
CA SER A 8 -2.72 1.59 -13.75
C SER A 8 -2.33 2.97 -14.27
N ARG A 9 -2.24 3.09 -15.59
CA ARG A 9 -2.03 4.35 -16.31
C ARG A 9 -3.30 5.20 -16.45
N CYS A 10 -4.49 4.60 -16.28
CA CYS A 10 -5.75 5.31 -16.38
C CYS A 10 -6.78 4.77 -15.39
N LYS A 11 -7.79 5.60 -15.10
CA LYS A 11 -8.85 5.30 -14.13
C LYS A 11 -9.89 4.29 -14.60
N ASP A 12 -10.04 4.12 -15.92
CA ASP A 12 -11.18 3.40 -16.50
C ASP A 12 -10.90 1.91 -16.71
N ASN A 13 -9.61 1.51 -16.79
CA ASN A 13 -9.20 0.13 -17.00
C ASN A 13 -7.85 -0.14 -16.33
N ILE A 14 -7.61 -1.38 -15.89
CA ILE A 14 -6.29 -1.83 -15.43
C ILE A 14 -5.37 -1.92 -16.65
N LEU A 15 -4.46 -0.96 -16.78
CA LEU A 15 -3.57 -0.84 -17.94
C LEU A 15 -2.12 -0.66 -17.49
N LEU A 16 -1.35 -1.74 -17.62
CA LEU A 16 0.10 -1.77 -17.47
C LEU A 16 0.76 -2.14 -18.80
N THR A 17 1.81 -1.41 -19.16
CA THR A 17 2.69 -1.80 -20.26
C THR A 17 3.59 -2.95 -19.82
N GLU A 18 4.20 -3.66 -20.77
CA GLU A 18 5.17 -4.71 -20.46
C GLU A 18 6.33 -4.18 -19.60
N ALA A 19 6.81 -2.98 -19.91
CA ALA A 19 7.85 -2.33 -19.12
C ALA A 19 7.39 -1.96 -17.70
N ASP A 20 6.09 -1.76 -17.46
CA ASP A 20 5.58 -1.54 -16.11
C ASP A 20 5.55 -2.86 -15.32
N ARG A 21 5.06 -3.96 -15.93
CA ARG A 21 5.08 -5.29 -15.32
C ARG A 21 6.49 -5.75 -14.98
N GLN A 22 7.44 -5.55 -15.89
CA GLN A 22 8.83 -5.87 -15.62
C GLN A 22 9.38 -5.07 -14.44
N ALA A 23 9.04 -3.79 -14.31
CA ALA A 23 9.49 -2.97 -13.17
C ALA A 23 8.92 -3.47 -11.82
N PHE A 24 7.69 -3.99 -11.81
CA PHE A 24 7.11 -4.63 -10.63
C PHE A 24 7.77 -5.97 -10.30
N SER A 25 8.04 -6.81 -11.31
CA SER A 25 8.78 -8.06 -11.15
C SER A 25 10.19 -7.81 -10.61
N ASP A 26 10.91 -6.83 -11.16
CA ASP A 26 12.27 -6.46 -10.75
C ASP A 26 12.34 -5.90 -9.32
N ALA A 27 11.21 -5.40 -8.80
CA ALA A 27 11.14 -4.80 -7.47
C ALA A 27 11.03 -5.82 -6.33
N ASP A 28 10.79 -7.11 -6.65
CA ASP A 28 10.71 -8.22 -5.68
C ASP A 28 9.81 -7.86 -4.49
N ILE A 29 8.55 -7.54 -4.81
CA ILE A 29 7.55 -7.05 -3.86
C ILE A 29 6.79 -8.23 -3.27
N ASN A 30 6.75 -8.31 -1.95
CA ASN A 30 6.05 -9.35 -1.21
C ASN A 30 4.91 -8.76 -0.37
N LEU A 31 3.88 -8.26 -1.07
CA LEU A 31 2.63 -7.80 -0.44
C LEU A 31 1.58 -8.89 -0.50
N TRP A 32 0.70 -8.95 0.50
CA TRP A 32 -0.44 -9.88 0.53
C TRP A 32 -1.44 -9.51 -0.57
N GLY A 33 -1.83 -10.47 -1.41
CA GLY A 33 -2.76 -10.25 -2.55
C GLY A 33 -2.75 -11.37 -3.60
N GLY A 34 -2.83 -12.63 -3.14
CA GLY A 34 -2.98 -13.80 -4.02
C GLY A 34 -1.74 -14.16 -4.84
N LEU A 35 -1.93 -15.07 -5.80
CA LEU A 35 -0.87 -15.65 -6.64
C LEU A 35 -0.17 -14.66 -7.61
N PHE A 36 -0.65 -13.41 -7.71
CA PHE A 36 -0.19 -12.36 -8.63
C PHE A 36 0.15 -11.04 -7.91
N SER A 37 0.24 -11.11 -6.58
CA SER A 37 0.55 -9.98 -5.74
C SER A 37 2.00 -9.53 -5.97
N GLY A 38 2.21 -8.23 -6.19
CA GLY A 38 3.53 -7.71 -6.53
C GLY A 38 3.84 -7.75 -8.03
N GLU A 39 3.93 -8.94 -8.65
CA GLU A 39 4.41 -9.11 -10.05
C GLU A 39 3.54 -8.41 -11.10
N ASP A 40 2.22 -8.43 -10.94
CA ASP A 40 1.28 -7.77 -11.86
C ASP A 40 0.91 -6.34 -11.44
N GLY A 41 1.65 -5.76 -10.49
CA GLY A 41 1.37 -4.44 -9.96
C GLY A 41 0.07 -4.39 -9.15
N SER A 42 -0.22 -5.45 -8.40
CA SER A 42 -1.40 -5.52 -7.52
C SER A 42 -1.06 -5.87 -6.08
N PHE A 43 -1.94 -5.52 -5.15
CA PHE A 43 -1.92 -5.94 -3.74
C PHE A 43 -3.33 -5.91 -3.14
N ARG A 44 -3.56 -6.61 -2.03
CA ARG A 44 -4.85 -6.60 -1.32
C ARG A 44 -5.01 -5.33 -0.47
N GLY A 45 -5.69 -4.32 -1.01
CA GLY A 45 -6.02 -3.06 -0.36
C GLY A 45 -6.50 -3.17 1.07
N GLU A 46 -7.47 -4.04 1.32
CA GLU A 46 -8.09 -4.22 2.64
C GLU A 46 -7.08 -4.54 3.75
N MET A 47 -6.03 -5.31 3.43
CA MET A 47 -5.01 -5.69 4.41
C MET A 47 -4.14 -4.51 4.85
N TYR A 48 -4.07 -3.47 4.01
CA TYR A 48 -3.20 -2.31 4.22
C TYR A 48 -3.98 -1.01 4.38
N ASP A 49 -5.32 -1.05 4.36
CA ASP A 49 -6.18 0.13 4.34
C ASP A 49 -5.92 1.03 5.54
N LEU A 50 -6.01 0.48 6.76
CA LEU A 50 -5.73 1.25 7.99
C LEU A 50 -4.32 1.82 8.01
N LEU A 51 -3.31 1.00 7.66
CA LEU A 51 -1.92 1.45 7.64
C LEU A 51 -1.70 2.59 6.63
N LEU A 52 -2.24 2.47 5.41
CA LEU A 52 -2.12 3.51 4.39
C LEU A 52 -2.92 4.75 4.77
N LEU A 53 -4.10 4.60 5.35
CA LEU A 53 -4.91 5.71 5.83
C LEU A 53 -4.18 6.47 6.94
N ASP A 54 -3.61 5.78 7.93
CA ASP A 54 -2.92 6.40 9.06
C ASP A 54 -1.61 7.08 8.66
N VAL A 55 -0.89 6.50 7.70
CA VAL A 55 0.39 7.08 7.22
C VAL A 55 0.17 8.20 6.21
N THR A 56 -0.80 8.05 5.30
CA THR A 56 -0.92 8.92 4.12
C THR A 56 -2.17 9.81 4.13
N GLY A 57 -3.14 9.52 4.98
CA GLY A 57 -4.47 10.15 4.95
C GLY A 57 -5.37 9.65 3.82
N VAL A 58 -4.93 8.67 3.03
CA VAL A 58 -5.60 8.18 1.83
C VAL A 58 -5.88 6.69 1.98
N SER A 59 -7.16 6.33 1.95
CA SER A 59 -7.58 4.93 1.87
C SER A 59 -7.34 4.38 0.45
N PRO A 60 -6.71 3.20 0.30
CA PRO A 60 -6.61 2.49 -0.98
C PRO A 60 -7.98 2.01 -1.52
N LEU A 61 -9.02 1.97 -0.69
CA LEU A 61 -10.36 1.51 -1.07
C LEU A 61 -11.16 2.57 -1.85
N GLN A 62 -10.48 3.38 -2.67
CA GLN A 62 -11.09 4.34 -3.58
C GLN A 62 -11.14 3.79 -5.01
N ALA A 63 -12.17 4.17 -5.77
CA ALA A 63 -12.35 3.80 -7.19
C ALA A 63 -11.08 4.06 -8.02
N TRP A 64 -10.47 5.22 -7.77
CA TRP A 64 -9.26 5.64 -8.45
C TRP A 64 -8.47 6.60 -7.57
N ILE A 65 -7.17 6.35 -7.46
CA ILE A 65 -6.19 7.25 -6.85
C ILE A 65 -5.25 7.70 -7.97
N PRO A 66 -5.22 8.99 -8.32
CA PRO A 66 -4.41 9.47 -9.43
C PRO A 66 -2.91 9.43 -9.09
N PRO A 67 -2.02 9.38 -10.11
CA PRO A 67 -0.57 9.25 -9.91
C PRO A 67 0.05 10.29 -8.99
N GLU A 68 -0.48 11.52 -8.98
CA GLU A 68 0.01 12.61 -8.13
C GLU A 68 -0.23 12.31 -6.65
N ILE A 69 -1.38 11.72 -6.32
CA ILE A 69 -1.71 11.31 -4.95
C ILE A 69 -0.90 10.07 -4.56
N VAL A 70 -0.69 9.12 -5.48
CA VAL A 70 0.20 7.97 -5.26
C VAL A 70 1.62 8.42 -4.93
N GLN A 71 2.11 9.48 -5.59
CA GLN A 71 3.42 10.07 -5.27
C GLN A 71 3.46 10.68 -3.86
N GLU A 72 2.38 11.35 -3.43
CA GLU A 72 2.27 11.90 -2.07
C GLU A 72 2.23 10.78 -1.02
N MET A 73 1.46 9.72 -1.28
CA MET A 73 1.42 8.51 -0.45
C MET A 73 2.82 7.89 -0.31
N TYR A 74 3.57 7.78 -1.41
CA TYR A 74 4.93 7.27 -1.39
C TYR A 74 5.86 8.12 -0.51
N ARG A 75 5.78 9.45 -0.63
CA ARG A 75 6.57 10.36 0.21
C ARG A 75 6.24 10.19 1.69
N ALA A 76 4.96 10.13 2.04
CA ALA A 76 4.54 9.90 3.43
C ALA A 76 5.09 8.56 3.98
N LEU A 77 5.01 7.50 3.18
CA LEU A 77 5.59 6.19 3.53
C LEU A 77 7.11 6.27 3.77
N LEU A 78 7.87 7.06 3.00
CA LEU A 78 9.31 7.22 3.20
C LEU A 78 9.68 7.88 4.54
N TYR A 79 8.88 8.84 5.00
CA TYR A 79 9.12 9.55 6.27
C TYR A 79 8.53 8.83 7.49
N CYS A 80 7.66 7.84 7.28
CA CYS A 80 7.06 7.06 8.35
C CYS A 80 8.09 6.16 9.06
N ALA A 81 8.11 6.19 10.39
CA ALA A 81 8.84 5.25 11.22
C ALA A 81 7.89 4.16 11.75
N PRO A 82 8.16 2.85 11.50
CA PRO A 82 7.29 1.76 11.97
C PRO A 82 7.02 1.79 13.48
N ALA A 83 8.03 2.19 14.27
CA ALA A 83 7.90 2.31 15.73
C ALA A 83 6.88 3.38 16.16
N THR A 84 6.72 4.46 15.38
CA THR A 84 5.73 5.50 15.66
C THR A 84 4.31 4.97 15.44
N ILE A 85 4.08 4.24 14.35
CA ILE A 85 2.78 3.61 14.07
C ILE A 85 2.44 2.57 15.13
N LEU A 86 3.40 1.72 15.50
CA LEU A 86 3.20 0.75 16.58
C LEU A 86 2.83 1.43 17.90
N TYR A 87 3.52 2.52 18.25
CA TYR A 87 3.21 3.27 19.46
C TYR A 87 1.77 3.82 19.43
N MET A 88 1.35 4.38 18.30
CA MET A 88 -0.03 4.88 18.13
C MET A 88 -1.06 3.76 18.33
N TYR A 89 -0.88 2.62 17.66
CA TYR A 89 -1.80 1.50 17.82
C TYR A 89 -1.80 0.96 19.26
N GLN A 90 -0.65 0.91 19.94
CA GLN A 90 -0.61 0.49 21.34
C GLN A 90 -1.33 1.46 22.26
N GLN A 91 -1.21 2.78 22.04
CA GLN A 91 -1.92 3.78 22.84
C GLN A 91 -3.43 3.66 22.68
N ASP A 92 -3.94 3.43 21.47
CA ASP A 92 -5.38 3.27 21.23
C ASP A 92 -6.01 2.11 22.03
N PHE A 93 -5.26 1.03 22.27
CA PHE A 93 -5.71 -0.09 23.11
C PHE A 93 -5.59 0.23 24.60
N VAL A 94 -4.53 0.91 25.01
CA VAL A 94 -4.38 1.40 26.40
C VAL A 94 -5.54 2.32 26.79
N ASP A 95 -5.93 3.23 25.89
CA ASP A 95 -7.05 4.16 26.11
C ASP A 95 -8.41 3.44 26.24
N ARG A 96 -8.52 2.21 25.74
CA ARG A 96 -9.71 1.36 25.83
C ARG A 96 -9.66 0.34 26.97
N ASP A 97 -8.57 0.31 27.75
CA ASP A 97 -8.31 -0.72 28.76
C ASP A 97 -8.29 -2.14 28.16
N GLU A 98 -7.71 -2.27 26.97
CA GLU A 98 -7.64 -3.52 26.21
C GLU A 98 -6.19 -4.00 26.01
N GLU A 99 -6.01 -5.32 25.91
CA GLU A 99 -4.73 -5.92 25.55
C GLU A 99 -4.45 -5.69 24.05
N TYR A 100 -3.26 -5.19 23.73
CA TYR A 100 -2.85 -4.98 22.35
C TYR A 100 -2.81 -6.29 21.55
N ARG A 101 -3.56 -6.35 20.46
CA ARG A 101 -3.64 -7.51 19.54
C ARG A 101 -3.31 -7.15 18.09
N GLY A 102 -2.65 -6.01 17.89
CA GLY A 102 -2.23 -5.55 16.58
C GLY A 102 -0.92 -6.19 16.11
N PRO A 103 -0.38 -5.75 14.96
CA PRO A 103 0.86 -6.28 14.40
C PRO A 103 2.07 -5.98 15.29
N SER A 104 3.08 -6.85 15.22
CA SER A 104 4.39 -6.62 15.81
C SER A 104 5.18 -5.53 15.06
N LEU A 105 6.26 -5.04 15.69
CA LEU A 105 7.17 -4.08 15.04
C LEU A 105 7.80 -4.64 13.75
N GLU A 106 8.13 -5.94 13.76
CA GLU A 106 8.72 -6.62 12.61
C GLU A 106 7.75 -6.69 11.44
N GLU A 107 6.51 -7.13 11.69
CA GLU A 107 5.45 -7.17 10.68
C GLU A 107 5.16 -5.79 10.09
N LEU A 108 5.04 -4.76 10.92
CA LEU A 108 4.87 -3.37 10.46
C LEU A 108 6.05 -2.89 9.61
N THR A 109 7.27 -3.20 10.03
CA THR A 109 8.48 -2.82 9.30
C THR A 109 8.49 -3.45 7.92
N THR A 110 8.23 -4.76 7.85
CA THR A 110 8.13 -5.49 6.58
C THR A 110 7.04 -4.91 5.69
N ASN A 111 5.83 -4.73 6.20
CA ASN A 111 4.72 -4.17 5.44
C ASN A 111 5.04 -2.78 4.86
N ILE A 112 5.63 -1.89 5.66
CA ILE A 112 6.02 -0.55 5.21
C ILE A 112 7.11 -0.62 4.13
N LEU A 113 8.10 -1.52 4.26
CA LEU A 113 9.15 -1.69 3.25
C LEU A 113 8.59 -2.21 1.93
N GLU A 114 7.70 -3.19 1.97
CA GLU A 114 7.08 -3.76 0.77
C GLU A 114 6.14 -2.75 0.09
N LEU A 115 5.37 -1.97 0.86
CA LEU A 115 4.59 -0.85 0.34
C LEU A 115 5.51 0.19 -0.32
N ARG A 116 6.64 0.56 0.31
CA ARG A 116 7.60 1.50 -0.30
C ARG A 116 8.11 1.02 -1.64
N LYS A 117 8.45 -0.27 -1.80
CA LYS A 117 8.87 -0.83 -3.09
C LYS A 117 7.76 -0.66 -4.15
N PHE A 118 6.54 -1.05 -3.81
CA PHE A 118 5.38 -0.95 -4.71
C PHE A 118 5.10 0.49 -5.14
N PHE A 119 5.00 1.41 -4.17
CA PHE A 119 4.73 2.82 -4.42
C PHE A 119 5.89 3.54 -5.12
N ARG A 120 7.14 3.07 -4.95
CA ARG A 120 8.29 3.53 -5.73
C ARG A 120 8.09 3.24 -7.20
N VAL A 121 7.76 2.00 -7.57
CA VAL A 121 7.50 1.62 -8.97
C VAL A 121 6.37 2.47 -9.53
N CYS A 122 5.26 2.63 -8.80
CA CYS A 122 4.15 3.48 -9.25
C CYS A 122 4.59 4.92 -9.53
N THR A 123 5.38 5.50 -8.63
CA THR A 123 5.87 6.88 -8.76
C THR A 123 6.82 7.05 -9.94
N GLU A 124 7.78 6.14 -10.11
CA GLU A 124 8.77 6.18 -11.20
C GLU A 124 8.12 6.00 -12.58
N ARG A 125 6.99 5.29 -12.63
CA ARG A 125 6.27 4.94 -13.87
C ARG A 125 5.08 5.85 -14.17
N GLY A 126 4.71 6.74 -13.23
CA GLY A 126 3.57 7.65 -13.32
C GLY A 126 2.23 6.91 -13.28
N LEU A 127 2.08 5.95 -12.36
CA LEU A 127 0.90 5.09 -12.23
C LEU A 127 0.02 5.55 -11.06
N GLY A 128 -1.29 5.47 -11.27
CA GLY A 128 -2.31 5.58 -10.22
C GLY A 128 -2.71 4.20 -9.70
N LEU A 129 -3.73 4.16 -8.83
CA LEU A 129 -4.30 2.91 -8.29
C LEU A 129 -5.80 2.83 -8.57
N ILE A 130 -6.24 1.70 -9.14
CA ILE A 130 -7.65 1.31 -9.24
C ILE A 130 -7.95 0.38 -8.06
N GLY A 131 -9.03 0.65 -7.32
CA GLY A 131 -9.64 -0.33 -6.45
C GLY A 131 -10.67 -1.14 -7.23
N ASP A 132 -10.68 -2.47 -7.06
CA ASP A 132 -11.84 -3.27 -7.43
C ASP A 132 -12.97 -2.99 -6.41
N PHE A 133 -14.26 -3.05 -6.79
CA PHE A 133 -15.41 -2.79 -5.88
C PHE A 133 -16.49 -3.85 -6.01
#